data_AF-A0AAP0BEZ0-F1
#
_entry.id   AF-A0AAP0BEZ0-F1
#
_cell.length_a   1.000
_cell.length_b   1.000
_cell.length_c   1.000
_cell.angle_alpha   90.00
_cell.angle_beta   90.00
_cell.angle_gamma   90.00
#
_symmetry.space_group_name_H-M   'P 1'
#
loop_
_entity.id
_entity.type
_entity.pdbx_description
1 polymer ?
#
loop_
_entity_poly.entity_id
_entity_poly.type
_entity_poly.pdbx_seq_one_letter_code
_entity_poly.pdbx_strand_id
1 'polypeptide(L)'
;MALAPHPLALPRNLVASLQPFPLSTLSPIYPPPSSACSIATAKRSNAAMGSSSSVIARASSSSSTNPSTDGFDESAVGALADVQILASSTGQPVFLKDLWDQKEGIAVVALLRHFGCICCWELASELKELIPRFESAGVKLIAIGVGTPDNARILAEGLPFPLDYLYADPDRKAYNVLGLYYGFGRTFFNPASAKVFSRFSSIRKAGKNYTLSATPQDRSSVLQQGGMLVFKGKELLYARKDEGTGDHAPLEDVLNICCKVPAAQPT
;
A
#
# COMPACT_ATOMS: atom_id res chain seq x y z
N MET A 1 -20.16 -15.95 74.27
CA MET A 1 -19.30 -16.77 73.39
C MET A 1 -19.70 -16.44 71.96
N ALA A 2 -19.15 -15.43 71.27
CA ALA A 2 -17.79 -14.89 71.27
C ALA A 2 -16.74 -15.92 70.82
N LEU A 3 -16.47 -15.99 69.51
CA LEU A 3 -15.19 -15.59 68.91
C LEU A 3 -15.26 -15.63 67.38
N ALA A 4 -14.77 -14.56 66.76
CA ALA A 4 -14.47 -14.49 65.32
C ALA A 4 -12.92 -14.52 65.14
N PRO A 5 -12.36 -14.36 63.92
CA PRO A 5 -11.57 -15.41 63.28
C PRO A 5 -10.05 -15.24 63.44
N HIS A 6 -9.31 -16.34 63.22
CA HIS A 6 -7.85 -16.29 63.04
C HIS A 6 -7.48 -16.11 61.55
N PRO A 7 -6.52 -15.22 61.22
CA PRO A 7 -6.07 -15.00 59.84
C PRO A 7 -4.99 -16.02 59.43
N LEU A 8 -5.08 -16.53 58.20
CA LEU A 8 -3.96 -17.23 57.55
C LEU A 8 -3.00 -16.22 56.92
N ALA A 9 -1.71 -16.38 57.19
CA ALA A 9 -0.68 -15.43 56.78
C ALA A 9 -0.29 -15.57 55.30
N LEU A 10 -0.11 -14.43 54.63
CA LEU A 10 0.52 -14.35 53.31
C LEU A 10 2.05 -14.48 53.43
N PRO A 11 2.72 -15.27 52.58
CA PRO A 11 4.17 -15.25 52.49
C PRO A 11 4.68 -13.94 51.87
N ARG A 12 5.77 -13.44 52.42
CA ARG A 12 6.40 -12.16 52.07
C ARG A 12 7.49 -12.37 51.00
N ASN A 13 7.65 -11.35 50.15
CA ASN A 13 8.86 -11.05 49.36
C ASN A 13 9.25 -12.00 48.20
N LEU A 14 9.04 -11.53 46.97
CA LEU A 14 10.08 -11.61 45.94
C LEU A 14 10.14 -10.28 45.18
N VAL A 15 10.96 -9.34 45.68
CA VAL A 15 11.23 -8.07 44.98
C VAL A 15 12.29 -8.33 43.93
N ALA A 16 11.86 -8.55 42.68
CA ALA A 16 12.76 -8.64 41.55
C ALA A 16 13.31 -7.23 41.21
N SER A 17 14.58 -6.99 41.54
CA SER A 17 15.27 -5.75 41.21
C SER A 17 15.52 -5.66 39.70
N LEU A 18 14.79 -4.79 39.01
CA LEU A 18 15.02 -4.47 37.60
C LEU A 18 16.12 -3.40 37.50
N GLN A 19 17.33 -3.81 37.13
CA GLN A 19 18.39 -2.88 36.73
C GLN A 19 18.19 -2.45 35.28
N PRO A 20 18.30 -1.13 34.96
CA PRO A 20 18.24 -0.67 33.58
C PRO A 20 19.56 -0.98 32.85
N PHE A 21 19.46 -1.63 31.69
CA PHE A 21 20.59 -1.83 30.77
C PHE A 21 20.96 -0.51 30.06
N PRO A 22 22.24 -0.26 29.76
CA PRO A 22 22.70 1.01 29.19
C PRO A 22 22.29 1.17 27.71
N LEU A 23 21.95 2.40 27.36
CA LEU A 23 21.56 2.82 26.02
C LEU A 23 22.82 2.92 25.13
N SER A 24 23.00 2.01 24.16
CA SER A 24 24.09 2.09 23.19
C SER A 24 23.67 2.92 21.97
N THR A 25 24.16 4.16 21.91
CA THR A 25 23.94 5.08 20.78
C THR A 25 24.89 4.78 19.62
N LEU A 26 24.37 4.20 18.54
CA LEU A 26 25.10 4.02 17.28
C LEU A 26 24.77 5.17 16.32
N SER A 27 25.76 6.02 16.05
CA SER A 27 25.67 7.11 15.07
C SER A 27 26.08 6.62 13.69
N PRO A 28 25.28 6.82 12.62
CA PRO A 28 25.73 6.58 11.25
C PRO A 28 26.71 7.67 10.81
N ILE A 29 27.92 7.28 10.43
CA ILE A 29 28.91 8.15 9.79
C ILE A 29 28.68 8.10 8.28
N TYR A 30 28.44 9.25 7.64
CA TYR A 30 28.52 9.41 6.18
C TYR A 30 29.29 10.68 5.81
N PRO A 31 30.31 10.60 4.93
CA PRO A 31 31.04 11.77 4.44
C PRO A 31 30.32 12.42 3.22
N PRO A 32 30.46 13.74 3.01
CA PRO A 32 29.95 14.43 1.83
C PRO A 32 30.96 14.45 0.67
N PRO A 33 30.49 14.74 -0.56
CA PRO A 33 31.25 15.66 -1.40
C PRO A 33 30.38 16.74 -2.08
N SER A 34 30.60 17.97 -1.62
CA SER A 34 30.88 19.20 -2.38
C SER A 34 30.51 19.34 -3.88
N SER A 35 29.82 20.46 -4.11
CA SER A 35 30.12 21.49 -5.13
C SER A 35 29.57 21.37 -6.55
N ALA A 36 29.03 22.51 -7.00
CA ALA A 36 28.40 22.73 -8.29
C ALA A 36 29.41 23.08 -9.40
N CYS A 37 28.99 22.90 -10.66
CA CYS A 37 29.43 23.74 -11.77
C CYS A 37 28.30 23.91 -12.78
N SER A 38 28.01 25.16 -13.16
CA SER A 38 27.14 25.48 -14.29
C SER A 38 27.96 25.52 -15.59
N ILE A 39 27.35 25.28 -16.76
CA ILE A 39 27.67 26.05 -17.99
C ILE A 39 26.64 25.84 -19.12
N ALA A 40 26.36 26.98 -19.75
CA ALA A 40 25.68 27.31 -21.01
C ALA A 40 25.39 26.26 -22.10
N THR A 41 24.13 26.34 -22.59
CA THR A 41 23.68 26.42 -23.99
C THR A 41 24.61 26.01 -25.16
N ALA A 42 24.04 25.23 -26.09
CA ALA A 42 24.46 25.24 -27.51
C ALA A 42 23.24 25.28 -28.45
N LYS A 43 23.12 26.35 -29.25
CA LYS A 43 22.21 26.42 -30.41
C LYS A 43 22.90 25.82 -31.64
N ARG A 44 22.14 25.17 -32.53
CA ARG A 44 22.48 25.17 -33.97
C ARG A 44 21.25 25.08 -34.89
N SER A 45 21.10 26.08 -35.74
CA SER A 45 20.40 26.12 -37.04
C SER A 45 21.12 25.25 -38.09
N ASN A 46 20.71 24.95 -39.33
CA ASN A 46 19.59 25.27 -40.26
C ASN A 46 19.66 24.20 -41.41
N ALA A 47 18.75 23.98 -42.37
CA ALA A 47 17.41 24.49 -42.73
C ALA A 47 16.70 23.48 -43.70
N ALA A 48 15.62 23.94 -44.36
CA ALA A 48 15.05 23.64 -45.70
C ALA A 48 15.64 22.51 -46.61
N MET A 49 14.89 21.87 -47.52
CA MET A 49 13.65 22.29 -48.21
C MET A 49 12.95 21.06 -48.87
N GLY A 50 11.62 21.06 -49.02
CA GLY A 50 10.92 19.99 -49.76
C GLY A 50 9.40 20.08 -49.68
N SER A 51 8.77 20.69 -50.70
CA SER A 51 7.31 20.83 -50.78
C SER A 51 6.69 19.67 -51.56
N SER A 52 5.70 18.98 -50.98
CA SER A 52 4.70 18.20 -51.72
C SER A 52 3.47 17.97 -50.85
N SER A 53 2.30 18.23 -51.40
CA SER A 53 1.03 18.24 -50.68
C SER A 53 0.41 16.83 -50.63
N SER A 54 0.25 16.28 -49.42
CA SER A 54 -0.61 15.11 -49.19
C SER A 54 -1.25 15.17 -47.80
N VAL A 55 -2.57 15.38 -47.79
CA VAL A 55 -3.53 15.07 -46.72
C VAL A 55 -2.96 14.62 -45.36
N ILE A 56 -2.79 15.55 -44.43
CA ILE A 56 -2.49 15.22 -43.03
C ILE A 56 -3.79 14.73 -42.36
N ALA A 57 -3.93 13.40 -42.27
CA ALA A 57 -4.74 12.82 -41.21
C ALA A 57 -4.15 13.28 -39.87
N ARG A 58 -4.98 13.82 -38.97
CA ARG A 58 -4.55 14.11 -37.60
C ARG A 58 -4.21 12.79 -36.90
N ALA A 59 -2.93 12.42 -36.95
CA ALA A 59 -2.37 11.53 -35.96
C ALA A 59 -2.47 12.26 -34.62
N SER A 60 -3.46 11.90 -33.81
CA SER A 60 -3.44 12.24 -32.39
C SER A 60 -2.13 11.70 -31.84
N SER A 61 -1.20 12.60 -31.51
CA SER A 61 -0.03 12.24 -30.74
C SER A 61 -0.51 11.49 -29.51
N SER A 62 -0.16 10.21 -29.41
CA SER A 62 -0.38 9.43 -28.19
C SER A 62 0.43 10.10 -27.09
N SER A 63 -0.21 11.03 -26.38
CA SER A 63 0.31 11.55 -25.14
C SER A 63 0.65 10.35 -24.30
N SER A 64 1.91 10.21 -23.93
CA SER A 64 2.33 9.32 -22.86
C SER A 64 1.45 9.68 -21.66
N THR A 65 0.45 8.85 -21.39
CA THR A 65 -0.49 9.09 -20.31
C THR A 65 0.31 9.00 -19.04
N ASN A 66 0.61 10.17 -18.45
CA ASN A 66 0.98 10.22 -17.06
C ASN A 66 -0.11 9.44 -16.30
N PRO A 67 0.27 8.53 -15.38
CA PRO A 67 -0.71 7.84 -14.55
C PRO A 67 -1.64 8.87 -13.91
N SER A 68 -2.94 8.77 -14.20
CA SER A 68 -3.95 9.69 -13.70
C SER A 68 -3.90 9.75 -12.16
N THR A 69 -3.66 10.93 -11.62
CA THR A 69 -4.00 11.26 -10.22
C THR A 69 -5.47 11.69 -10.08
N ASP A 70 -6.22 11.67 -11.20
CA ASP A 70 -7.63 12.05 -11.28
C ASP A 70 -8.50 11.39 -10.20
N GLY A 71 -9.27 12.20 -9.49
CA GLY A 71 -10.19 11.75 -8.45
C GLY A 71 -9.58 11.64 -7.04
N PHE A 72 -8.32 12.00 -6.86
CA PHE A 72 -7.69 12.21 -5.55
C PHE A 72 -7.39 13.70 -5.33
N ASP A 73 -7.95 14.25 -4.26
CA ASP A 73 -7.69 15.62 -3.81
C ASP A 73 -6.33 15.69 -3.11
N GLU A 74 -5.54 16.72 -3.41
CA GLU A 74 -4.24 16.97 -2.76
C GLU A 74 -4.39 17.08 -1.23
N SER A 75 -5.50 17.67 -0.74
CA SER A 75 -5.79 17.73 0.69
C SER A 75 -6.12 16.35 1.29
N ALA A 76 -6.79 15.47 0.53
CA ALA A 76 -7.04 14.08 0.95
C ALA A 76 -5.74 13.27 1.01
N VAL A 77 -4.86 13.45 0.02
CA VAL A 77 -3.55 12.80 -0.04
C VAL A 77 -2.64 13.29 1.09
N GLY A 78 -2.65 14.59 1.38
CA GLY A 78 -1.97 15.16 2.54
C GLY A 78 -2.48 14.61 3.87
N ALA A 79 -3.81 14.55 4.04
CA ALA A 79 -4.44 14.00 5.25
C ALA A 79 -4.17 12.50 5.45
N LEU A 80 -3.94 11.73 4.39
CA LEU A 80 -3.59 10.31 4.48
C LEU A 80 -2.32 10.07 5.30
N ALA A 81 -1.35 10.99 5.23
CA ALA A 81 -0.07 10.89 5.96
C ALA A 81 -0.26 10.77 7.48
N ASP A 82 -1.28 11.43 8.03
CA ASP A 82 -1.60 11.48 9.47
C ASP A 82 -2.62 10.42 9.91
N VAL A 83 -3.05 9.53 9.00
CA VAL A 83 -3.90 8.38 9.35
C VAL A 83 -3.09 7.35 10.14
N GLN A 84 -3.62 6.95 11.30
CA GLN A 84 -3.14 5.80 12.05
C GLN A 84 -3.82 4.51 11.58
N ILE A 85 -3.01 3.50 11.30
CA ILE A 85 -3.42 2.12 11.00
C ILE A 85 -2.74 1.16 11.96
N LEU A 86 -3.23 -0.07 12.09
CA LEU A 86 -2.69 -1.07 13.00
C LEU A 86 -1.75 -2.02 12.25
N ALA A 87 -0.50 -2.18 12.69
CA ALA A 87 0.40 -3.18 12.13
C ALA A 87 -0.12 -4.60 12.42
N SER A 88 -0.25 -5.47 11.42
CA SER A 88 -0.92 -6.78 11.60
C SER A 88 -0.09 -7.77 12.43
N SER A 89 1.23 -7.62 12.44
CA SER A 89 2.12 -8.39 13.30
C SER A 89 1.87 -8.09 14.78
N THR A 90 1.97 -6.81 15.19
CA THR A 90 1.96 -6.41 16.62
C THR A 90 0.61 -5.91 17.15
N GLY A 91 -0.32 -5.54 16.28
CA GLY A 91 -1.56 -4.84 16.62
C GLY A 91 -1.37 -3.38 17.04
N GLN A 92 -0.14 -2.84 17.01
CA GLN A 92 0.15 -1.48 17.45
C GLN A 92 -0.23 -0.44 16.39
N PRO A 93 -0.70 0.76 16.79
CA PRO A 93 -0.94 1.86 15.88
C PRO A 93 0.37 2.44 15.33
N VAL A 94 0.37 2.76 14.05
CA VAL A 94 1.45 3.44 13.33
C VAL A 94 0.84 4.52 12.42
N PHE A 95 1.47 5.69 12.30
CA PHE A 95 1.08 6.65 11.27
C PHE A 95 1.56 6.17 9.91
N LEU A 96 0.74 6.35 8.87
CA LEU A 96 1.07 5.86 7.53
C LEU A 96 2.40 6.47 7.02
N LYS A 97 2.63 7.76 7.24
CA LYS A 97 3.86 8.47 6.85
C LYS A 97 5.15 7.93 7.48
N ASP A 98 5.07 7.22 8.60
CA ASP A 98 6.24 6.71 9.30
C ASP A 98 6.75 5.38 8.68
N LEU A 99 6.04 4.85 7.67
CA LEU A 99 6.34 3.56 7.05
C LEU A 99 7.35 3.64 5.87
N TRP A 100 7.65 4.83 5.34
CA TRP A 100 8.70 5.07 4.34
C TRP A 100 9.33 6.45 4.49
N ASP A 101 10.51 6.64 3.87
CA ASP A 101 11.19 7.94 3.86
C ASP A 101 10.36 8.99 3.09
N GLN A 102 9.88 10.00 3.83
CA GLN A 102 9.02 11.08 3.32
C GLN A 102 9.70 12.10 2.41
N LYS A 103 11.00 11.95 2.11
CA LYS A 103 11.75 12.80 1.17
C LYS A 103 12.00 12.07 -0.15
N GLU A 104 12.56 10.86 -0.08
CA GLU A 104 13.07 10.16 -1.27
C GLU A 104 12.58 8.71 -1.42
N GLY A 105 12.04 8.12 -0.35
CA GLY A 105 11.59 6.73 -0.35
C GLY A 105 10.36 6.51 -1.22
N ILE A 106 10.31 5.37 -1.91
CA ILE A 106 9.17 5.01 -2.77
C ILE A 106 8.28 4.00 -2.04
N ALA A 107 6.97 4.23 -2.04
CA ALA A 107 6.01 3.35 -1.39
C ALA A 107 4.82 3.01 -2.30
N VAL A 108 4.35 1.77 -2.22
CA VAL A 108 3.12 1.29 -2.85
C VAL A 108 2.11 1.01 -1.75
N VAL A 109 1.03 1.78 -1.71
CA VAL A 109 -0.06 1.62 -0.74
C VAL A 109 -1.24 0.94 -1.43
N ALA A 110 -1.43 -0.35 -1.14
CA ALA A 110 -2.48 -1.18 -1.70
C ALA A 110 -3.63 -1.30 -0.69
N LEU A 111 -4.78 -0.68 -0.96
CA LEU A 111 -5.96 -0.72 -0.10
C LEU A 111 -6.90 -1.86 -0.53
N LEU A 112 -6.81 -2.99 0.17
CA LEU A 112 -7.69 -4.14 0.05
C LEU A 112 -9.08 -3.79 0.61
N ARG A 113 -10.14 -4.07 -0.15
CA ARG A 113 -11.55 -3.81 0.24
C ARG A 113 -11.88 -4.23 1.68
N HIS A 114 -11.50 -5.46 2.04
CA HIS A 114 -11.50 -6.04 3.38
C HIS A 114 -10.83 -7.42 3.34
N PHE A 115 -10.29 -7.90 4.47
CA PHE A 115 -9.57 -9.18 4.51
C PHE A 115 -10.43 -10.39 4.14
N GLY A 116 -11.76 -10.33 4.33
CA GLY A 116 -12.69 -11.40 3.92
C GLY A 116 -13.05 -11.46 2.43
N CYS A 117 -12.53 -10.56 1.58
CA CYS A 117 -12.91 -10.51 0.18
C CYS A 117 -12.05 -11.46 -0.66
N ILE A 118 -12.66 -12.43 -1.35
CA ILE A 118 -11.93 -13.39 -2.21
C ILE A 118 -11.10 -12.71 -3.31
N CYS A 119 -11.59 -11.62 -3.92
CA CYS A 119 -10.80 -10.86 -4.88
C CYS A 119 -9.63 -10.10 -4.21
N CYS A 120 -9.72 -9.77 -2.92
CA CYS A 120 -8.57 -9.23 -2.18
C CYS A 120 -7.55 -10.31 -1.82
N TRP A 121 -7.98 -11.57 -1.64
CA TRP A 121 -7.05 -12.70 -1.51
C TRP A 121 -6.29 -12.96 -2.81
N GLU A 122 -6.95 -12.80 -3.96
CA GLU A 122 -6.30 -12.82 -5.27
C GLU A 122 -5.24 -11.72 -5.40
N LEU A 123 -5.60 -10.44 -5.15
CA LEU A 123 -4.65 -9.32 -5.18
C LEU A 123 -3.50 -9.50 -4.18
N ALA A 124 -3.79 -9.92 -2.95
CA ALA A 124 -2.76 -10.20 -1.96
C ALA A 124 -1.86 -11.37 -2.40
N SER A 125 -2.42 -12.40 -3.05
CA SER A 125 -1.61 -13.48 -3.61
C SER A 125 -0.69 -12.99 -4.71
N GLU A 126 -1.09 -12.04 -5.55
CA GLU A 126 -0.24 -11.46 -6.61
C GLU A 126 0.81 -10.52 -6.01
N LEU A 127 0.42 -9.62 -5.11
CA LEU A 127 1.32 -8.73 -4.39
C LEU A 127 2.43 -9.48 -3.64
N LYS A 128 2.11 -10.64 -3.06
CA LYS A 128 3.10 -11.49 -2.37
C LYS A 128 4.22 -11.95 -3.31
N GLU A 129 3.88 -12.44 -4.50
CA GLU A 129 4.89 -12.89 -5.47
C GLU A 129 5.73 -11.71 -6.01
N LEU A 130 5.23 -10.47 -5.88
CA LEU A 130 5.93 -9.24 -6.26
C LEU A 130 6.81 -8.63 -5.15
N ILE A 131 6.71 -9.09 -3.89
CA ILE A 131 7.53 -8.57 -2.77
C ILE A 131 9.03 -8.50 -3.14
N PRO A 132 9.67 -9.53 -3.72
CA PRO A 132 11.07 -9.46 -4.10
C PRO A 132 11.38 -8.39 -5.17
N ARG A 133 10.43 -8.06 -6.06
CA ARG A 133 10.58 -7.01 -7.09
C ARG A 133 10.41 -5.61 -6.48
N PHE A 134 9.61 -5.46 -5.42
CA PHE A 134 9.56 -4.23 -4.64
C PHE A 134 10.84 -4.05 -3.79
N GLU A 135 11.25 -5.07 -3.03
CA GLU A 135 12.45 -5.05 -2.19
C GLU A 135 13.73 -4.73 -3.00
N SER A 136 13.94 -5.41 -4.13
CA SER A 136 15.11 -5.17 -5.00
C SER A 136 15.13 -3.78 -5.67
N ALA A 137 13.98 -3.10 -5.73
CA ALA A 137 13.87 -1.72 -6.21
C ALA A 137 13.92 -0.68 -5.07
N GLY A 138 14.05 -1.10 -3.80
CA GLY A 138 13.98 -0.20 -2.64
C GLY A 138 12.58 0.37 -2.38
N VAL A 139 11.54 -0.30 -2.88
CA VAL A 139 10.14 0.12 -2.77
C VAL A 139 9.47 -0.53 -1.56
N LYS A 140 8.88 0.27 -0.67
CA LYS A 140 8.09 -0.24 0.46
C LYS A 140 6.67 -0.61 0.00
N LEU A 141 6.31 -1.89 0.06
CA LEU A 141 4.92 -2.31 -0.04
C LEU A 141 4.19 -2.09 1.29
N ILE A 142 2.96 -1.60 1.24
CA ILE A 142 2.05 -1.39 2.38
C ILE A 142 0.66 -1.85 1.96
N ALA A 143 0.27 -3.07 2.34
CA ALA A 143 -1.07 -3.60 2.05
C ALA A 143 -1.99 -3.35 3.26
N ILE A 144 -3.00 -2.49 3.06
CA ILE A 144 -3.96 -2.10 4.10
C ILE A 144 -5.28 -2.81 3.83
N GLY A 145 -5.96 -3.34 4.85
CA GLY A 145 -7.31 -3.90 4.70
C GLY A 145 -8.26 -3.38 5.77
N VAL A 146 -9.55 -3.24 5.41
CA VAL A 146 -10.61 -3.01 6.42
C VAL A 146 -10.78 -4.28 7.25
N GLY A 147 -10.76 -4.12 8.58
CA GLY A 147 -10.87 -5.19 9.57
C GLY A 147 -9.91 -5.00 10.74
N THR A 148 -9.71 -6.05 11.53
CA THR A 148 -8.75 -6.09 12.65
C THR A 148 -7.42 -6.74 12.23
N PRO A 149 -6.34 -6.60 13.04
CA PRO A 149 -5.12 -7.39 12.90
C PRO A 149 -5.38 -8.91 12.84
N ASP A 150 -6.39 -9.42 13.56
CA ASP A 150 -6.75 -10.84 13.50
C ASP A 150 -7.38 -11.23 12.15
N ASN A 151 -8.21 -10.36 11.56
CA ASN A 151 -8.69 -10.58 10.20
C ASN A 151 -7.53 -10.62 9.18
N ALA A 152 -6.51 -9.80 9.38
CA ALA A 152 -5.30 -9.78 8.55
C ALA A 152 -4.45 -11.05 8.72
N ARG A 153 -4.30 -11.56 9.95
CA ARG A 153 -3.59 -12.82 10.26
C ARG A 153 -4.23 -14.03 9.56
N ILE A 154 -5.56 -14.11 9.52
CA ILE A 154 -6.27 -15.18 8.80
C ILE A 154 -5.95 -15.16 7.29
N LEU A 155 -5.82 -13.97 6.68
CA LEU A 155 -5.36 -13.86 5.28
C LEU A 155 -3.88 -14.24 5.14
N ALA A 156 -3.03 -13.80 6.06
CA ALA A 156 -1.61 -14.09 6.09
C ALA A 156 -1.32 -15.60 6.15
N GLU A 157 -1.99 -16.31 7.05
CA GLU A 157 -1.90 -17.76 7.21
C GLU A 157 -2.47 -18.52 5.99
N GLY A 158 -3.54 -18.00 5.37
CA GLY A 158 -4.15 -18.62 4.20
C GLY A 158 -3.30 -18.52 2.92
N LEU A 159 -2.57 -17.42 2.72
CA LEU A 159 -1.79 -17.11 1.51
C LEU A 159 -0.27 -17.22 1.66
N PRO A 160 0.24 -17.69 2.81
CA PRO A 160 1.56 -17.34 3.35
C PRO A 160 2.05 -15.91 3.07
N PHE A 161 1.20 -14.90 3.31
CA PHE A 161 1.57 -13.49 3.10
C PHE A 161 2.34 -12.95 4.33
N PRO A 162 3.53 -12.33 4.20
CA PRO A 162 4.30 -11.90 5.36
C PRO A 162 3.65 -10.72 6.09
N LEU A 163 3.50 -10.83 7.41
CA LEU A 163 2.71 -9.89 8.23
C LEU A 163 3.25 -8.45 8.26
N ASP A 164 4.55 -8.23 8.05
CA ASP A 164 5.19 -6.91 8.08
C ASP A 164 4.85 -6.02 6.86
N TYR A 165 4.11 -6.59 5.91
CA TYR A 165 3.52 -5.91 4.77
C TYR A 165 2.00 -5.67 4.94
N LEU A 166 1.36 -6.21 5.98
CA LEU A 166 -0.08 -6.10 6.24
C LEU A 166 -0.42 -5.13 7.37
N TYR A 167 -1.42 -4.28 7.13
CA TYR A 167 -1.93 -3.33 8.09
C TYR A 167 -3.46 -3.32 8.09
N ALA A 168 -4.06 -3.14 9.26
CA ALA A 168 -5.51 -3.11 9.44
C ALA A 168 -6.00 -1.68 9.71
N ASP A 169 -7.09 -1.28 9.06
CA ASP A 169 -7.80 -0.03 9.31
C ASP A 169 -9.26 -0.34 9.71
N PRO A 170 -9.53 -0.58 11.01
CA PRO A 170 -10.86 -0.99 11.49
C PRO A 170 -11.94 0.08 11.23
N ASP A 171 -11.55 1.35 11.31
CA ASP A 171 -12.45 2.51 11.23
C ASP A 171 -12.63 3.04 9.81
N ARG A 172 -11.96 2.42 8.83
CA ARG A 172 -11.89 2.86 7.42
C ARG A 172 -11.33 4.29 7.24
N LYS A 173 -10.49 4.77 8.16
CA LYS A 173 -9.96 6.15 8.14
C LYS A 173 -9.22 6.48 6.85
N ALA A 174 -8.36 5.59 6.36
CA ALA A 174 -7.64 5.78 5.10
C ALA A 174 -8.61 5.83 3.91
N TYR A 175 -9.59 4.93 3.89
CA TYR A 175 -10.61 4.82 2.83
C TYR A 175 -11.50 6.05 2.77
N ASN A 176 -11.93 6.55 3.94
CA ASN A 176 -12.77 7.74 4.08
C ASN A 176 -12.02 9.00 3.65
N VAL A 177 -10.78 9.18 4.11
CA VAL A 177 -9.92 10.33 3.75
C VAL A 177 -9.68 10.35 2.24
N LEU A 178 -9.35 9.20 1.64
CA LEU A 178 -9.14 9.09 0.19
C LEU A 178 -10.43 9.14 -0.64
N GLY A 179 -11.61 9.14 -0.01
CA GLY A 179 -12.90 9.05 -0.68
C GLY A 179 -13.00 7.82 -1.58
N LEU A 180 -12.52 6.67 -1.11
CA LEU A 180 -12.66 5.39 -1.81
C LEU A 180 -14.13 4.97 -1.81
N TYR A 181 -14.61 4.44 -2.93
CA TYR A 181 -16.04 4.24 -3.11
C TYR A 181 -16.65 3.24 -2.13
N TYR A 182 -17.92 3.47 -1.83
CA TYR A 182 -18.73 2.61 -0.97
C TYR A 182 -20.12 2.42 -1.59
N GLY A 183 -20.68 1.21 -1.53
CA GLY A 183 -22.10 0.98 -1.77
C GLY A 183 -22.47 -0.28 -2.55
N PHE A 184 -23.75 -0.67 -2.41
CA PHE A 184 -24.28 -1.95 -2.90
C PHE A 184 -24.20 -2.10 -4.43
N GLY A 185 -24.75 -1.16 -5.20
CA GLY A 185 -24.74 -1.25 -6.67
C GLY A 185 -23.33 -1.30 -7.25
N ARG A 186 -22.40 -0.55 -6.65
CA ARG A 186 -20.99 -0.54 -7.05
C ARG A 186 -20.23 -1.81 -6.65
N THR A 187 -20.67 -2.50 -5.59
CA THR A 187 -20.11 -3.78 -5.14
C THR A 187 -20.58 -4.96 -5.99
N PHE A 188 -21.88 -5.02 -6.31
CA PHE A 188 -22.51 -6.23 -6.88
C PHE A 188 -22.96 -6.10 -8.34
N PHE A 189 -23.13 -4.86 -8.86
CA PHE A 189 -23.68 -4.61 -10.20
C PHE A 189 -22.76 -3.74 -11.08
N ASN A 190 -21.52 -3.46 -10.68
CA ASN A 190 -20.60 -2.68 -11.50
C ASN A 190 -20.02 -3.54 -12.66
N PRO A 191 -20.16 -3.12 -13.94
CA PRO A 191 -19.52 -3.79 -15.08
C PRO A 191 -18.00 -3.99 -14.95
N ALA A 192 -17.29 -3.13 -14.19
CA ALA A 192 -15.87 -3.29 -13.91
C ALA A 192 -15.53 -4.65 -13.27
N SER A 193 -16.44 -5.20 -12.47
CA SER A 193 -16.33 -6.53 -11.85
C SER A 193 -16.42 -7.69 -12.85
N ALA A 194 -16.80 -7.47 -14.12
CA ALA A 194 -16.82 -8.53 -15.12
C ALA A 194 -15.44 -9.17 -15.37
N LYS A 195 -14.35 -8.42 -15.14
CA LYS A 195 -12.95 -8.91 -15.20
C LYS A 195 -12.62 -9.99 -14.15
N VAL A 196 -13.50 -10.24 -13.18
CA VAL A 196 -13.38 -11.34 -12.20
C VAL A 196 -13.55 -12.69 -12.90
N PHE A 197 -14.47 -12.81 -13.87
CA PHE A 197 -14.73 -14.07 -14.58
C PHE A 197 -13.52 -14.57 -15.38
N SER A 198 -12.78 -13.67 -16.04
CA SER A 198 -11.57 -14.01 -16.81
C SER A 198 -10.39 -14.45 -15.94
N ARG A 199 -10.42 -14.21 -14.62
CA ARG A 199 -9.33 -14.55 -13.68
C ARG A 199 -9.67 -15.71 -12.74
N PHE A 200 -10.66 -16.53 -13.11
CA PHE A 200 -11.12 -17.67 -12.31
C PHE A 200 -9.99 -18.62 -11.86
N SER A 201 -8.94 -18.80 -12.65
CA SER A 201 -7.75 -19.60 -12.29
C SER A 201 -6.93 -18.97 -11.15
N SER A 202 -6.64 -17.68 -11.21
CA SER A 202 -5.95 -16.91 -10.15
C SER A 202 -6.79 -16.89 -8.86
N ILE A 203 -8.09 -16.60 -8.98
CA ILE A 203 -9.05 -16.63 -7.88
C ILE A 203 -9.08 -18.01 -7.22
N ARG A 204 -9.12 -19.09 -8.01
CA ARG A 204 -9.09 -20.47 -7.50
C ARG A 204 -7.73 -20.83 -6.86
N LYS A 205 -6.62 -20.29 -7.35
CA LYS A 205 -5.28 -20.46 -6.76
C LYS A 205 -5.22 -19.80 -5.37
N ALA A 206 -5.65 -18.54 -5.26
CA ALA A 206 -5.70 -17.80 -3.99
C ALA A 206 -6.77 -18.38 -3.04
N GLY A 207 -7.87 -18.89 -3.58
CA GLY A 207 -9.01 -19.41 -2.83
C GLY A 207 -8.81 -20.75 -2.12
N LYS A 208 -7.66 -21.43 -2.27
CA LYS A 208 -7.44 -22.79 -1.74
C LYS A 208 -7.66 -22.91 -0.23
N ASN A 209 -7.23 -21.90 0.53
CA ASN A 209 -7.35 -21.81 1.98
C ASN A 209 -8.32 -20.69 2.41
N TYR A 210 -9.15 -20.20 1.49
CA TYR A 210 -10.00 -19.03 1.74
C TYR A 210 -11.07 -19.33 2.80
N THR A 211 -11.28 -18.37 3.69
CA THR A 211 -12.35 -18.41 4.68
C THR A 211 -13.04 -17.06 4.83
N LEU A 212 -14.37 -17.11 4.99
CA LEU A 212 -15.19 -15.95 5.33
C LEU A 212 -14.91 -15.42 6.75
N SER A 213 -14.18 -16.15 7.60
CA SER A 213 -13.78 -15.69 8.95
C SER A 213 -12.85 -14.47 8.94
N ALA A 214 -12.16 -14.20 7.82
CA ALA A 214 -11.41 -12.96 7.63
C ALA A 214 -12.31 -11.74 7.36
N THR A 215 -13.64 -11.90 7.24
CA THR A 215 -14.56 -10.78 7.05
C THR A 215 -14.69 -9.95 8.34
N PRO A 216 -14.60 -8.62 8.28
CA PRO A 216 -14.82 -7.75 9.44
C PRO A 216 -16.18 -8.00 10.10
N GLN A 217 -16.24 -7.76 11.41
CA GLN A 217 -17.48 -7.89 12.18
C GLN A 217 -18.56 -6.91 11.71
N ASP A 218 -18.17 -5.66 11.39
CA ASP A 218 -19.03 -4.73 10.67
C ASP A 218 -19.19 -5.18 9.20
N ARG A 219 -20.30 -5.88 8.93
CA ARG A 219 -20.66 -6.36 7.60
C ARG A 219 -20.94 -5.25 6.58
N SER A 220 -21.15 -4.01 7.02
CA SER A 220 -21.24 -2.87 6.11
C SER A 220 -19.92 -2.65 5.35
N SER A 221 -18.79 -3.08 5.92
CA SER A 221 -17.46 -3.06 5.27
C SER A 221 -17.40 -3.87 3.97
N VAL A 222 -18.30 -4.84 3.76
CA VAL A 222 -18.38 -5.61 2.50
C VAL A 222 -18.75 -4.73 1.30
N LEU A 223 -19.29 -3.53 1.54
CA LEU A 223 -19.63 -2.55 0.50
C LEU A 223 -18.48 -1.60 0.14
N GLN A 224 -17.38 -1.61 0.90
CA GLN A 224 -16.19 -0.79 0.65
C GLN A 224 -15.47 -1.25 -0.62
N GLN A 225 -14.98 -0.31 -1.43
CA GLN A 225 -14.05 -0.55 -2.53
C GLN A 225 -12.62 -0.18 -2.15
N GLY A 226 -11.66 -0.76 -2.88
CA GLY A 226 -10.24 -0.61 -2.64
C GLY A 226 -9.61 0.49 -3.48
N GLY A 227 -8.28 0.44 -3.56
CA GLY A 227 -7.51 1.31 -4.41
C GLY A 227 -6.02 1.03 -4.32
N MET A 228 -5.25 1.75 -5.12
CA MET A 228 -3.79 1.62 -5.20
C MET A 228 -3.18 2.99 -5.35
N LEU A 229 -2.17 3.31 -4.54
CA LEU A 229 -1.41 4.56 -4.63
C LEU A 229 0.09 4.25 -4.69
N VAL A 230 0.85 5.09 -5.40
CA VAL A 230 2.31 5.05 -5.43
C VAL A 230 2.85 6.42 -5.05
N PHE A 231 3.74 6.46 -4.06
CA PHE A 231 4.37 7.67 -3.54
C PHE A 231 5.87 7.68 -3.79
N LYS A 232 6.45 8.86 -3.94
CA LYS A 232 7.88 9.12 -3.76
C LYS A 232 8.05 10.28 -2.77
N GLY A 233 8.57 9.99 -1.58
CA GLY A 233 8.46 10.91 -0.45
C GLY A 233 6.99 11.24 -0.20
N LYS A 234 6.63 12.51 -0.37
CA LYS A 234 5.24 13.01 -0.32
C LYS A 234 4.56 13.15 -1.69
N GLU A 235 5.31 13.04 -2.78
CA GLU A 235 4.79 13.18 -4.14
C GLU A 235 3.95 11.96 -4.50
N LEU A 236 2.71 12.18 -4.96
CA LEU A 236 1.84 11.13 -5.45
C LEU A 236 2.11 10.87 -6.94
N LEU A 237 2.71 9.72 -7.24
CA LEU A 237 3.07 9.32 -8.60
C LEU A 237 1.96 8.55 -9.33
N TYR A 238 1.04 7.94 -8.59
CA TYR A 238 -0.09 7.17 -9.12
C TYR A 238 -1.19 7.11 -8.08
N ALA A 239 -2.45 7.22 -8.49
CA ALA A 239 -3.56 6.84 -7.63
C ALA A 239 -4.72 6.27 -8.43
N ARG A 240 -5.37 5.25 -7.89
CA ARG A 240 -6.55 4.63 -8.49
C ARG A 240 -7.53 4.19 -7.42
N LYS A 241 -8.80 4.49 -7.65
CA LYS A 241 -9.94 3.93 -6.90
C LYS A 241 -10.41 2.70 -7.67
N ASP A 242 -10.64 1.59 -6.98
CA ASP A 242 -11.19 0.41 -7.64
C ASP A 242 -12.66 0.67 -7.94
N GLU A 243 -13.08 0.59 -9.21
CA GLU A 243 -14.44 0.98 -9.56
C GLU A 243 -15.47 -0.02 -8.98
N GLY A 244 -15.11 -1.28 -8.80
CA GLY A 244 -15.96 -2.29 -8.17
C GLY A 244 -15.19 -3.51 -7.69
N THR A 245 -15.93 -4.53 -7.22
CA THR A 245 -15.35 -5.78 -6.68
C THR A 245 -14.36 -6.40 -7.67
N GLY A 246 -13.08 -6.44 -7.29
CA GLY A 246 -12.02 -7.08 -8.06
C GLY A 246 -11.52 -6.28 -9.27
N ASP A 247 -11.97 -5.04 -9.47
CA ASP A 247 -11.38 -4.14 -10.47
C ASP A 247 -10.13 -3.47 -9.89
N HIS A 248 -9.09 -4.27 -9.63
CA HIS A 248 -7.83 -3.81 -9.04
C HIS A 248 -6.97 -3.02 -10.04
N ALA A 249 -6.04 -2.22 -9.53
CA ALA A 249 -5.02 -1.57 -10.36
C ALA A 249 -4.14 -2.59 -11.12
N PRO A 250 -3.80 -2.35 -12.41
CA PRO A 250 -2.87 -3.22 -13.14
C PRO A 250 -1.48 -3.18 -12.51
N LEU A 251 -1.02 -4.32 -11.99
CA LEU A 251 0.23 -4.37 -11.22
C LEU A 251 1.48 -4.08 -12.07
N GLU A 252 1.48 -4.38 -13.36
CA GLU A 252 2.61 -3.98 -14.23
C GLU A 252 2.69 -2.46 -14.43
N ASP A 253 1.57 -1.73 -14.43
CA ASP A 253 1.61 -0.26 -14.48
C ASP A 253 2.25 0.30 -13.20
N VAL A 254 1.87 -0.23 -12.03
CA VAL A 254 2.47 0.09 -10.73
C VAL A 254 3.98 -0.18 -10.76
N LEU A 255 4.39 -1.37 -11.19
CA LEU A 255 5.80 -1.77 -11.26
C LEU A 255 6.61 -0.94 -12.27
N ASN A 256 6.01 -0.54 -13.40
CA ASN A 256 6.63 0.35 -14.37
C ASN A 256 6.84 1.78 -13.83
N ILE A 257 6.09 2.19 -12.80
CA ILE A 257 6.23 3.48 -12.13
C ILE A 257 7.28 3.41 -11.03
N CYS A 258 7.18 2.44 -10.10
CA CYS A 258 8.05 2.38 -8.91
C CYS A 258 9.30 1.48 -9.04
N CYS A 259 9.27 0.44 -9.87
CA CYS A 259 10.32 -0.60 -9.95
C CYS A 259 11.11 -0.54 -11.28
N LYS A 260 11.43 0.67 -11.76
CA LYS A 260 12.33 0.86 -12.90
C LYS A 260 13.73 0.38 -12.51
N VAL A 261 14.24 -0.64 -13.20
CA VAL A 261 15.61 -1.10 -13.04
C VAL A 261 16.55 0.08 -13.33
N PRO A 262 17.53 0.39 -12.45
CA PRO A 262 18.54 1.39 -12.77
C PRO A 262 19.21 1.01 -14.10
N ALA A 263 19.22 1.92 -15.07
CA ALA A 263 19.95 1.69 -16.30
C ALA A 263 21.41 1.42 -15.94
N ALA A 264 21.91 0.24 -16.30
CA ALA A 264 23.29 -0.14 -16.02
C ALA A 264 24.21 0.95 -16.58
N GLN A 265 24.93 1.65 -15.70
CA GLN A 265 25.89 2.65 -16.16
C GLN A 265 26.97 1.92 -16.96
N PRO A 266 27.26 2.33 -18.21
CA PRO A 266 28.37 1.75 -18.95
C PRO A 266 29.67 2.06 -18.19
N THR A 267 30.39 1.01 -17.85
CA THR A 267 31.73 1.02 -17.24
C THR A 267 32.78 1.61 -18.16
#